data_AF-Q4T7Q0-F1
#
_entry.id   AF-Q4T7Q0-F1
#
_cell.length_a   1.000
_cell.length_b   1.000
_cell.length_c   1.000
_cell.angle_alpha   90.00
_cell.angle_beta   90.00
_cell.angle_gamma   90.00
#
_symmetry.space_group_name_H-M   'P 1'
#
loop_
_entity.id
_entity.type
_entity.pdbx_description
1 polymer ?
#
loop_
_entity_poly.entity_id
_entity_poly.type
_entity_poly.pdbx_seq_one_letter_code
_entity_poly.pdbx_strand_id
1 'polypeptide(L)'
;EIEKKLTAYRRGSRFWRMLIFCQGGPGHLYLLKNKVATFAKVEKEEDMSQFWRRLSRFMSKINPEPNLVHIMGCYVLGNPNGEKLFQKLKNLMRPYSVEFESPLELSAQGG
;
A
#
# COMPACT_ATOMS: atom_id res chain seq x y z
N GLU A 1 2.94 16.43 0.21
CA GLU A 1 4.30 16.21 0.76
C GLU A 1 5.16 15.29 -0.11
N ILE A 2 4.68 14.08 -0.45
CA ILE A 2 5.38 13.08 -1.28
C ILE A 2 5.94 13.67 -2.59
N GLU A 3 5.11 14.38 -3.37
CA GLU A 3 5.50 14.99 -4.64
C GLU A 3 6.66 15.99 -4.50
N LYS A 4 6.67 16.78 -3.42
CA LYS A 4 7.74 17.74 -3.14
C LYS A 4 9.05 17.02 -2.87
N LYS A 5 9.03 15.95 -2.05
CA LYS A 5 10.20 15.13 -1.74
C LYS A 5 10.76 14.43 -2.98
N LEU A 6 9.90 13.85 -3.82
CA LEU A 6 10.31 13.23 -5.09
C LEU A 6 10.97 14.25 -6.03
N THR A 7 10.35 15.42 -6.18
CA THR A 7 10.88 16.49 -7.05
C THR A 7 12.22 17.01 -6.54
N ALA A 8 12.37 17.18 -5.22
CA ALA A 8 13.62 17.60 -4.59
C ALA A 8 14.74 16.56 -4.76
N TYR A 9 14.41 15.26 -4.72
CA TYR A 9 15.39 14.21 -5.02
C TYR A 9 15.83 14.25 -6.49
N ARG A 10 14.87 14.18 -7.42
CA ARG A 10 15.10 14.37 -8.86
C ARG A 10 13.76 14.60 -9.56
N ARG A 11 13.66 15.69 -10.33
CA ARG A 11 12.45 16.00 -11.11
C ARG A 11 12.09 14.83 -12.01
N GLY A 12 10.84 14.39 -11.93
CA GLY A 12 10.32 13.26 -12.70
C GLY A 12 10.48 11.88 -12.04
N SER A 13 11.10 11.80 -10.86
CA SER A 13 11.21 10.53 -10.13
C SER A 13 9.86 9.91 -9.80
N ARG A 14 9.82 8.57 -9.87
CA ARG A 14 8.68 7.72 -9.56
C ARG A 14 9.12 6.60 -8.62
N PHE A 15 8.18 6.08 -7.84
CA PHE A 15 8.42 4.90 -7.02
C PHE A 15 8.40 3.64 -7.86
N TRP A 16 9.37 2.77 -7.65
CA TRP A 16 9.26 1.37 -8.06
C TRP A 16 8.96 0.49 -6.85
N ARG A 17 9.63 0.75 -5.73
CA ARG A 17 9.41 0.07 -4.46
C ARG A 17 9.12 1.09 -3.37
N MET A 18 8.16 0.79 -2.52
CA MET A 18 7.74 1.66 -1.43
C MET A 18 7.47 0.84 -0.16
N LEU A 19 7.88 1.37 0.98
CA LEU A 19 7.52 0.86 2.29
C LEU A 19 6.41 1.74 2.89
N ILE A 20 5.36 1.13 3.39
CA ILE A 20 4.39 1.76 4.29
C ILE A 20 4.53 1.08 5.64
N PHE A 21 4.97 1.85 6.63
CA PHE A 21 4.94 1.41 8.02
C PHE A 21 3.66 1.92 8.67
N CYS A 22 2.79 1.02 9.10
CA CYS A 22 1.56 1.38 9.80
C CYS A 22 1.10 0.28 10.75
N GLN A 23 0.32 0.68 11.76
CA GLN A 23 -0.39 -0.26 12.62
C GLN A 23 -1.56 -0.90 11.85
N GLY A 24 -2.03 -2.04 12.35
CA GLY A 24 -3.13 -2.79 11.73
C GLY A 24 -3.25 -4.17 12.33
N GLY A 25 -3.93 -5.05 11.60
CA GLY A 25 -4.05 -6.45 11.92
C GLY A 25 -4.66 -7.22 10.75
N PRO A 26 -5.04 -8.49 10.94
CA PRO A 26 -5.58 -9.31 9.87
C PRO A 26 -6.77 -8.63 9.17
N GLY A 27 -6.62 -8.33 7.88
CA GLY A 27 -7.65 -7.69 7.05
C GLY A 27 -7.85 -6.17 7.21
N HIS A 28 -7.03 -5.45 7.99
CA HIS A 28 -7.19 -4.00 8.16
C HIS A 28 -5.90 -3.23 8.45
N LEU A 29 -5.89 -1.95 8.06
CA LEU A 29 -4.74 -1.03 8.20
C LEU A 29 -5.15 0.32 8.80
N TYR A 30 -4.35 0.86 9.71
CA TYR A 30 -4.48 2.23 10.23
C TYR A 30 -3.53 3.16 9.48
N LEU A 31 -3.80 3.39 8.20
CA LEU A 31 -2.93 4.21 7.34
C LEU A 31 -3.25 5.70 7.41
N LEU A 32 -4.53 6.03 7.51
CA LEU A 32 -5.02 7.40 7.56
C LEU A 32 -5.44 7.72 8.99
N LYS A 33 -5.09 8.91 9.48
CA LYS A 33 -5.43 9.32 10.85
C LYS A 33 -6.94 9.17 11.08
N ASN A 34 -7.31 8.46 12.14
CA ASN A 34 -8.69 8.15 12.53
C ASN A 34 -9.49 7.33 11.48
N LYS A 35 -8.81 6.59 10.59
CA LYS A 35 -9.44 5.83 9.52
C LYS A 35 -8.83 4.43 9.40
N VAL A 36 -9.69 3.42 9.52
CA VAL A 36 -9.34 2.02 9.36
C VAL A 36 -9.62 1.58 7.94
N ALA A 37 -8.60 1.26 7.17
CA ALA A 37 -8.75 0.70 5.83
C ALA A 37 -9.02 -0.80 5.93
N THR A 38 -10.24 -1.20 5.59
CA THR A 38 -10.64 -2.60 5.34
C THR A 38 -11.05 -2.74 3.87
N PHE A 39 -11.17 -3.96 3.34
CA PHE A 39 -11.59 -4.13 1.94
C PHE A 39 -12.95 -3.45 1.65
N ALA A 40 -13.90 -3.53 2.59
CA ALA A 40 -15.23 -2.94 2.44
C ALA A 40 -15.19 -1.41 2.47
N LYS A 41 -14.33 -0.83 3.31
CA LYS A 41 -14.19 0.63 3.41
C LYS A 41 -13.44 1.21 2.24
N VAL A 42 -12.38 0.56 1.76
CA VAL A 42 -11.69 0.96 0.53
C VAL A 42 -12.66 1.01 -0.66
N GLU A 43 -13.64 0.10 -0.72
CA GLU A 43 -14.65 0.07 -1.77
C GLU A 43 -15.74 1.14 -1.62
N LYS A 44 -16.19 1.43 -0.40
CA LYS A 44 -17.35 2.29 -0.14
C LYS A 44 -17.00 3.74 0.22
N GLU A 45 -15.84 3.98 0.82
CA GLU A 45 -15.40 5.30 1.27
C GLU A 45 -14.51 5.94 0.19
N GLU A 46 -15.05 6.97 -0.49
CA GLU A 46 -14.40 7.60 -1.64
C GLU A 46 -13.04 8.19 -1.30
N ASP A 47 -12.91 8.81 -0.13
CA ASP A 47 -11.67 9.42 0.35
C ASP A 47 -10.54 8.41 0.57
N MET A 48 -10.86 7.22 1.10
CA MET A 48 -9.91 6.10 1.18
C MET A 48 -9.48 5.67 -0.21
N SER A 49 -10.44 5.52 -1.13
CA SER A 49 -10.16 5.14 -2.51
C SER A 49 -9.29 6.18 -3.24
N GLN A 50 -9.60 7.46 -3.07
CA GLN A 50 -8.87 8.57 -3.68
C GLN A 50 -7.42 8.65 -3.18
N PHE A 51 -7.17 8.35 -1.90
CA PHE A 51 -5.80 8.31 -1.37
C PHE A 51 -4.93 7.34 -2.18
N TRP A 52 -5.37 6.09 -2.36
CA TRP A 52 -4.59 5.07 -3.09
C TRP A 52 -4.47 5.36 -4.58
N ARG A 53 -5.52 5.91 -5.21
CA ARG A 53 -5.47 6.39 -6.60
C ARG A 53 -4.48 7.54 -6.77
N ARG A 54 -4.39 8.45 -5.80
CA ARG A 54 -3.43 9.56 -5.85
C ARG A 54 -2.02 9.07 -5.59
N LEU A 55 -1.84 8.10 -4.69
CA LEU A 55 -0.56 7.47 -4.42
C LEU A 55 -0.01 6.72 -5.64
N SER A 56 -0.85 5.95 -6.36
CA SER A 56 -0.43 5.19 -7.53
C SER A 56 0.12 6.06 -8.65
N ARG A 57 -0.34 7.33 -8.76
CA ARG A 57 0.21 8.30 -9.73
C ARG A 57 1.69 8.59 -9.53
N PHE A 58 2.26 8.29 -8.37
CA PHE A 58 3.70 8.44 -8.12
C PHE A 58 4.50 7.19 -8.50
N MET A 59 3.87 6.10 -8.88
CA MET A 59 4.54 4.85 -9.25
C MET A 59 5.00 4.84 -10.71
N SER A 60 5.99 4.01 -10.99
CA SER A 60 6.57 3.85 -12.32
C SER A 60 5.64 3.08 -13.24
N LYS A 61 5.64 3.43 -14.53
CA LYS A 61 5.00 2.64 -15.61
C LYS A 61 6.01 1.99 -16.56
N ILE A 62 7.31 2.23 -16.33
CA ILE A 62 8.38 1.87 -17.27
C ILE A 62 9.00 0.52 -16.92
N ASN A 63 8.86 0.08 -15.66
CA ASN A 63 9.44 -1.17 -15.20
C ASN A 63 8.69 -2.36 -15.81
N PRO A 64 9.41 -3.42 -16.24
CA PRO A 64 8.78 -4.65 -16.72
C PRO A 64 8.09 -5.41 -15.58
N GLU A 65 8.60 -5.26 -14.35
CA GLU A 65 8.00 -5.82 -13.14
C GLU A 65 7.00 -4.84 -12.50
N PRO A 66 5.99 -5.36 -11.76
CA PRO A 66 5.08 -4.52 -11.00
C PRO A 66 5.83 -3.65 -9.98
N ASN A 67 5.23 -2.51 -9.63
CA ASN A 67 5.68 -1.72 -8.49
C ASN A 67 5.38 -2.48 -7.21
N LEU A 68 6.22 -2.35 -6.20
CA LEU A 68 6.09 -3.09 -4.95
C LEU A 68 5.73 -2.16 -3.80
N VAL A 69 4.68 -2.51 -3.05
CA VAL A 69 4.32 -1.86 -1.79
C VAL A 69 4.48 -2.87 -0.67
N HIS A 70 5.48 -2.67 0.18
CA HIS A 70 5.65 -3.42 1.40
C HIS A 70 4.85 -2.76 2.53
N ILE A 71 3.99 -3.52 3.18
CA ILE A 71 3.25 -3.13 4.37
C ILE A 71 3.94 -3.77 5.58
N MET A 72 4.51 -2.95 6.45
CA MET A 72 5.18 -3.36 7.68
C MET A 72 4.49 -2.76 8.91
N GLY A 73 4.78 -3.34 10.09
CA GLY A 73 4.19 -2.92 11.36
C GLY A 73 2.87 -3.60 11.72
N CYS A 74 2.38 -4.51 10.87
CA CYS A 74 1.22 -5.37 11.16
C CYS A 74 1.19 -6.61 10.26
N TYR A 75 0.43 -7.63 10.68
CA TYR A 75 0.18 -8.83 9.89
C TYR A 75 -1.19 -8.76 9.20
N VAL A 76 -1.21 -8.25 7.97
CA VAL A 76 -2.46 -8.04 7.20
C VAL A 76 -3.02 -9.35 6.66
N LEU A 77 -2.13 -10.23 6.20
CA LEU A 77 -2.44 -11.49 5.53
C LEU A 77 -2.77 -12.65 6.50
N GLY A 78 -3.14 -12.33 7.75
CA GLY A 78 -3.51 -13.34 8.74
C GLY A 78 -4.90 -13.95 8.55
N ASN A 79 -5.68 -13.47 7.57
CA ASN A 79 -6.99 -14.01 7.25
C ASN A 79 -7.39 -13.66 5.80
N PRO A 80 -8.42 -14.33 5.23
CA PRO A 80 -8.92 -14.10 3.86
C PRO A 80 -9.31 -12.65 3.52
N ASN A 81 -9.56 -11.81 4.53
CA ASN A 81 -9.90 -10.41 4.31
C ASN A 81 -8.65 -9.57 3.99
N GLY A 82 -7.46 -10.02 4.41
CA GLY A 82 -6.17 -9.45 4.05
C GLY A 82 -5.91 -9.56 2.55
N GLU A 83 -6.07 -10.75 1.98
CA GLU A 83 -5.92 -10.97 0.54
C GLU A 83 -6.95 -10.16 -0.24
N LYS A 84 -8.22 -10.13 0.21
CA LYS A 84 -9.26 -9.30 -0.40
C LYS A 84 -8.90 -7.81 -0.36
N LEU A 85 -8.38 -7.32 0.76
CA LEU A 85 -7.93 -5.94 0.88
C LEU A 85 -6.82 -5.65 -0.13
N PHE A 86 -5.78 -6.48 -0.20
CA PHE A 86 -4.69 -6.29 -1.16
C PHE A 86 -5.19 -6.36 -2.60
N GLN A 87 -6.03 -7.33 -2.95
CA GLN A 87 -6.63 -7.42 -4.28
C GLN A 87 -7.46 -6.18 -4.64
N LYS A 88 -8.22 -5.62 -3.70
CA LYS A 88 -8.96 -4.36 -3.94
C LYS A 88 -8.02 -3.18 -4.16
N LEU A 89 -6.94 -3.06 -3.37
CA LEU A 89 -5.95 -2.01 -3.54
C LEU A 89 -5.22 -2.13 -4.89
N LYS A 90 -4.79 -3.34 -5.29
CA LYS A 90 -4.19 -3.58 -6.61
C LYS A 90 -5.09 -3.09 -7.75
N ASN A 91 -6.37 -3.48 -7.71
CA ASN A 91 -7.34 -3.07 -8.71
C ASN A 91 -7.56 -1.55 -8.74
N LEU A 92 -7.63 -0.93 -7.56
CA LEU A 92 -7.82 0.51 -7.40
C LEU A 92 -6.64 1.32 -7.95
N MET A 93 -5.43 0.75 -7.92
CA MET A 93 -4.20 1.41 -8.34
C MET A 93 -3.91 1.28 -9.85
N ARG A 94 -4.74 0.56 -10.62
CA ARG A 94 -4.65 0.52 -12.08
C ARG A 94 -4.74 1.95 -12.67
N PRO A 95 -4.03 2.25 -13.77
CA PRO A 95 -3.26 1.33 -14.63
C PRO A 95 -1.83 1.07 -14.15
N TYR A 96 -1.43 1.52 -12.96
CA TYR A 96 -0.11 1.20 -12.42
C TYR A 96 -0.14 -0.25 -11.93
N SER A 97 0.74 -1.10 -12.47
CA SER A 97 0.88 -2.47 -11.99
C SER A 97 1.52 -2.45 -10.61
N VAL A 98 0.84 -2.98 -9.60
CA VAL A 98 1.28 -2.93 -8.20
C VAL A 98 1.09 -4.29 -7.54
N GLU A 99 2.11 -4.75 -6.84
CA GLU A 99 2.07 -5.89 -5.93
C GLU A 99 2.20 -5.41 -4.49
N PHE A 100 1.56 -6.14 -3.57
CA PHE A 100 1.60 -5.86 -2.14
C PHE A 100 2.23 -7.03 -1.42
N GLU A 101 3.17 -6.72 -0.53
CA GLU A 101 3.79 -7.67 0.37
C GLU A 101 3.57 -7.22 1.80
N SER A 102 3.34 -8.17 2.70
CA SER A 102 3.28 -7.92 4.15
C SER A 102 4.15 -8.99 4.81
N PRO A 103 5.49 -8.81 4.79
CA PRO A 103 6.38 -9.78 5.39
C PRO A 103 6.06 -9.90 6.88
N LEU A 104 6.10 -11.13 7.40
CA LEU A 104 6.04 -11.38 8.83
C LEU A 104 7.33 -10.84 9.44
N GLU A 105 7.27 -9.62 9.97
CA GLU A 105 8.34 -9.04 10.78
C GLU A 105 8.46 -9.89 12.06
N LEU A 106 9.38 -10.87 12.05
CA LEU A 106 9.86 -11.68 13.18
C LEU A 106 8.86 -12.66 13.83
N SER A 107 8.80 -13.88 13.30
CA SER A 107 8.75 -15.10 14.12
C SER A 107 10.07 -15.88 14.15
N ALA A 108 11.16 -15.32 13.58
CA ALA A 108 12.40 -16.08 13.36
C ALA A 108 13.60 -15.73 14.28
N GLN A 109 13.55 -14.71 15.13
CA GLN A 109 14.58 -14.49 16.15
C GLN A 109 13.96 -13.87 17.42
N GLY A 110 13.71 -14.70 18.44
CA GLY A 110 13.27 -14.22 19.75
C GLY A 110 12.38 -15.17 20.57
N GLY A 111 12.43 -16.48 20.31
CA GLY A 111 11.83 -17.51 21.17
C GLY A 111 12.90 -18.34 21.86
#